data_AF-E6PHZ0-F1
#
_entry.id   AF-E6PHZ0-F1
#
_cell.length_a   1.000
_cell.length_b   1.000
_cell.length_c   1.000
_cell.angle_alpha   90.00
_cell.angle_beta   90.00
_cell.angle_gamma   90.00
#
_symmetry.space_group_name_H-M   'P 1'
#
loop_
_entity.id
_entity.type
_entity.pdbx_description
1 polymer ?
#
loop_
_entity_poly.entity_id
_entity_poly.type
_entity_poly.pdbx_seq_one_letter_code
_entity_poly.pdbx_strand_id
1 'polypeptide(L)'
;MKSRAFGILVLAVTLAAALVPFLDRHAELPIWQHHLLHAGLLAGGALAGVFITARARGSQGGSAFWLVPALLAPMVAMFAMWPSAYSYFEVHPYGHVLEHLVLIALAYLATASAESYAAGLGWIVGGAMLFMAVAAARGFGVIFGNGG
;
A
#
# COMPACT_ATOMS: atom_id res chain seq x y z
N MET A 1 -13.56 2.79 -19.80
CA MET A 1 -12.18 2.88 -20.34
C MET A 1 -11.33 3.95 -19.66
N LYS A 2 -11.81 5.20 -19.50
CA LYS A 2 -11.05 6.29 -18.85
C LYS A 2 -10.55 5.97 -17.42
N SER A 3 -11.38 5.30 -16.61
CA SER A 3 -11.01 4.82 -15.26
C SER A 3 -9.75 3.95 -15.25
N ARG A 4 -9.66 2.98 -16.17
CA ARG A 4 -8.55 2.03 -16.19
C ARG A 4 -7.23 2.69 -16.59
N ALA A 5 -7.28 3.58 -17.58
CA ALA A 5 -6.10 4.34 -17.99
C ALA A 5 -5.55 5.20 -16.85
N PHE A 6 -6.43 5.84 -16.08
CA PHE A 6 -6.03 6.57 -14.87
C PHE A 6 -5.38 5.64 -13.83
N GLY A 7 -6.00 4.49 -13.54
CA GLY A 7 -5.43 3.52 -12.59
C GLY A 7 -4.05 2.98 -13.02
N ILE A 8 -3.85 2.72 -14.32
CA ILE A 8 -2.55 2.30 -14.87
C ILE A 8 -1.51 3.41 -14.72
N LEU A 9 -1.88 4.67 -15.01
CA LEU A 9 -0.99 5.82 -14.84
C LEU A 9 -0.58 5.98 -13.37
N VAL A 10 -1.54 5.92 -12.44
CA VAL A 10 -1.26 5.97 -11.00
C VAL A 10 -0.31 4.85 -10.61
N LEU A 11 -0.54 3.63 -11.06
CA LEU A 11 0.35 2.50 -10.78
C LEU A 11 1.76 2.75 -11.31
N ALA A 12 1.90 3.19 -12.56
CA ALA A 12 3.20 3.48 -13.18
C ALA A 12 3.99 4.55 -12.41
N VAL A 13 3.32 5.65 -12.02
CA VAL A 13 3.93 6.72 -11.21
C VAL A 13 4.33 6.20 -9.83
N THR A 14 3.48 5.39 -9.20
CA THR A 14 3.75 4.81 -7.86
C THR A 14 4.94 3.85 -7.91
N LEU A 15 5.02 3.01 -8.95
CA LEU A 15 6.14 2.11 -9.18
C LEU A 15 7.44 2.88 -9.46
N ALA A 16 7.39 3.99 -10.20
CA ALA A 16 8.54 4.84 -10.41
C ALA A 16 9.02 5.49 -9.09
N ALA A 17 8.08 5.95 -8.25
CA ALA A 17 8.38 6.51 -6.93
C ALA A 17 8.99 5.46 -5.97
N ALA A 18 8.62 4.18 -6.10
CA ALA A 18 9.20 3.09 -5.32
C ALA A 18 10.71 2.93 -5.53
N LEU A 19 11.24 3.39 -6.68
CA LEU A 19 12.65 3.30 -7.05
C LEU A 19 13.53 4.41 -6.47
N VAL A 20 12.96 5.39 -5.76
CA VAL A 20 13.70 6.51 -5.16
C VAL A 20 14.92 6.07 -4.32
N PRO A 21 14.86 4.98 -3.51
CA PRO A 21 16.04 4.51 -2.76
C PRO A 21 17.26 4.14 -3.62
N PHE A 22 17.10 3.89 -4.94
CA PHE A 22 18.25 3.71 -5.84
C PHE A 22 18.97 5.02 -6.18
N LEU A 23 18.25 6.14 -6.16
CA LEU A 23 18.74 7.46 -6.52
C LEU A 23 19.38 8.17 -5.34
N ASP A 24 18.85 7.95 -4.12
CA ASP A 24 19.35 8.58 -2.90
C ASP A 24 19.62 7.54 -1.82
N ARG A 25 20.86 7.02 -1.82
CA ARG A 25 21.30 5.92 -0.94
C ARG A 25 21.63 6.37 0.49
N HIS A 26 21.56 7.67 0.77
CA HIS A 26 22.00 8.27 2.03
C HIS A 26 20.96 9.19 2.68
N ALA A 27 19.78 9.36 2.07
CA ALA A 27 18.67 10.06 2.71
C ALA A 27 18.05 9.20 3.81
N GLU A 28 18.67 9.23 5.00
CA GLU A 28 17.99 8.86 6.23
C GLU A 28 16.86 9.86 6.47
N LEU A 29 15.65 9.51 6.04
CA LEU A 29 14.46 10.28 6.34
C LEU A 29 14.08 10.05 7.81
N PRO A 30 13.63 11.09 8.53
CA PRO A 30 12.97 10.88 9.81
C PRO A 30 11.86 9.82 9.70
N ILE A 31 11.76 8.93 10.69
CA ILE A 31 10.83 7.77 10.70
C ILE A 31 9.40 8.16 10.27
N TRP A 32 8.89 9.31 10.74
CA TRP A 32 7.56 9.78 10.38
C TRP A 32 7.42 10.12 8.89
N GLN A 33 8.46 10.68 8.25
CA GLN A 33 8.48 11.00 6.82
C GLN A 33 8.53 9.70 6.00
N HIS A 34 9.33 8.74 6.46
CA HIS A 34 9.43 7.42 5.85
C HIS A 34 8.08 6.69 5.88
N HIS A 35 7.36 6.68 7.01
CA HIS A 35 6.01 6.10 7.06
C HIS A 35 4.97 6.86 6.21
N LEU A 36 5.11 8.19 6.05
CA LEU A 36 4.26 8.93 5.12
C LEU A 36 4.55 8.58 3.65
N LEU A 37 5.80 8.29 3.31
CA LEU A 37 6.16 7.75 2.00
C LEU A 37 5.45 6.41 1.78
N HIS A 38 5.53 5.48 2.73
CA HIS A 38 4.78 4.22 2.68
C HIS A 38 3.27 4.44 2.52
N ALA A 39 2.70 5.39 3.27
CA ALA A 39 1.28 5.76 3.12
C ALA A 39 0.95 6.25 1.70
N GLY A 40 1.84 7.05 1.09
CA GLY A 40 1.71 7.49 -0.30
C GLY A 40 1.77 6.34 -1.31
N LEU A 41 2.70 5.40 -1.14
CA LEU A 41 2.83 4.22 -2.00
C LEU A 41 1.62 3.29 -1.88
N LEU A 42 1.13 3.07 -0.67
CA LEU A 42 -0.10 2.30 -0.41
C LEU A 42 -1.31 2.99 -1.04
N ALA A 43 -1.43 4.31 -0.90
CA ALA A 43 -2.50 5.07 -1.55
C ALA A 43 -2.46 4.91 -3.07
N GLY A 44 -1.27 4.98 -3.68
CA GLY A 44 -1.08 4.76 -5.11
C GLY A 44 -1.50 3.35 -5.55
N GLY A 45 -1.03 2.31 -4.86
CA GLY A 45 -1.42 0.93 -5.11
C GLY A 45 -2.93 0.70 -4.94
N ALA A 46 -3.52 1.24 -3.88
CA ALA A 46 -4.94 1.15 -3.57
C ALA A 46 -5.79 1.83 -4.66
N LEU A 47 -5.45 3.06 -5.06
CA LEU A 47 -6.15 3.77 -6.13
C LEU A 47 -6.03 3.01 -7.45
N ALA A 48 -4.85 2.51 -7.79
CA ALA A 48 -4.66 1.68 -8.98
C ALA A 48 -5.58 0.46 -8.98
N GLY A 49 -5.65 -0.26 -7.85
CA GLY A 49 -6.53 -1.42 -7.69
C GLY A 49 -7.99 -1.07 -7.93
N VAL A 50 -8.50 -0.05 -7.23
CA VAL A 50 -9.87 0.44 -7.39
C VAL A 50 -10.17 0.86 -8.84
N PHE A 51 -9.32 1.68 -9.46
CA PHE A 51 -9.63 2.26 -10.78
C PHE A 51 -9.46 1.27 -11.94
N ILE A 52 -8.58 0.26 -11.79
CA ILE A 52 -8.37 -0.79 -12.80
C ILE A 52 -9.53 -1.80 -12.76
N THR A 53 -9.98 -2.20 -11.57
CA THR A 53 -11.06 -3.18 -11.39
C THR A 53 -12.44 -2.55 -11.18
N ALA A 54 -12.55 -1.21 -11.22
CA ALA A 54 -13.77 -0.46 -11.01
C ALA A 54 -14.98 -1.08 -11.71
N ARG A 55 -16.03 -1.31 -10.92
CA ARG A 55 -17.30 -1.89 -11.38
C ARG A 55 -18.42 -0.85 -11.30
N ALA A 56 -19.45 -1.02 -12.11
CA ALA A 56 -20.64 -0.19 -12.01
C ALA A 56 -21.37 -0.49 -10.68
N ARG A 57 -21.80 0.57 -9.96
CA ARG A 57 -22.63 0.42 -8.76
C ARG A 57 -23.90 -0.36 -9.11
N GLY A 58 -24.27 -1.33 -8.27
CA GLY A 58 -25.42 -2.20 -8.50
C GLY A 58 -25.17 -3.39 -9.43
N SER A 59 -23.94 -3.57 -9.95
CA SER A 59 -23.60 -4.82 -10.65
C SER A 59 -23.65 -6.02 -9.68
N GLN A 60 -24.05 -7.20 -10.17
CA GLN A 60 -24.06 -8.42 -9.36
C GLN A 60 -22.71 -8.66 -8.67
N GLY A 61 -22.74 -9.10 -7.40
CA GLY A 61 -21.51 -9.39 -6.64
C GLY A 61 -20.58 -10.36 -7.36
N GLY A 62 -19.27 -10.18 -7.20
CA GLY A 62 -18.28 -11.15 -7.65
C GLY A 62 -18.26 -12.38 -6.74
N SER A 63 -17.46 -13.38 -7.10
CA SER A 63 -17.25 -14.57 -6.27
C SER A 63 -16.72 -14.21 -4.87
N ALA A 64 -17.18 -14.93 -3.84
CA ALA A 64 -16.65 -14.83 -2.47
C ALA A 64 -15.15 -15.14 -2.39
N PHE A 65 -14.58 -15.82 -3.39
CA PHE A 65 -13.13 -16.04 -3.50
C PHE A 65 -12.31 -14.75 -3.38
N TRP A 66 -12.82 -13.63 -3.88
CA TRP A 66 -12.15 -12.33 -3.82
C TRP A 66 -12.01 -11.76 -2.40
N LEU A 67 -12.77 -12.28 -1.42
CA LEU A 67 -12.60 -11.89 -0.02
C LEU A 67 -11.26 -12.35 0.55
N VAL A 68 -10.71 -13.47 0.06
CA VAL A 68 -9.45 -14.03 0.58
C VAL A 68 -8.29 -13.03 0.41
N PRO A 69 -7.93 -12.58 -0.80
CA PRO A 69 -6.89 -11.57 -0.96
C PRO A 69 -7.29 -10.20 -0.39
N ALA A 70 -8.58 -9.82 -0.38
CA ALA A 70 -9.04 -8.57 0.21
C ALA A 70 -8.77 -8.48 1.73
N LEU A 71 -8.83 -9.62 2.43
CA LEU A 71 -8.57 -9.70 3.87
C LEU A 71 -7.11 -10.00 4.20
N LEU A 72 -6.47 -10.91 3.46
CA LEU A 72 -5.11 -11.35 3.77
C LEU A 72 -4.05 -10.32 3.34
N ALA A 73 -4.22 -9.62 2.21
CA ALA A 73 -3.20 -8.69 1.73
C ALA A 73 -2.92 -7.54 2.71
N PRO A 74 -3.93 -6.90 3.36
CA PRO A 74 -3.68 -5.94 4.44
C PRO A 74 -2.91 -6.54 5.62
N MET A 75 -3.22 -7.78 6.03
CA MET A 75 -2.50 -8.45 7.13
C MET A 75 -1.04 -8.69 6.77
N VAL A 76 -0.76 -9.17 5.56
CA VAL A 76 0.61 -9.35 5.05
C VAL A 76 1.33 -8.01 4.96
N ALA A 77 0.65 -6.93 4.56
CA ALA A 77 1.24 -5.59 4.52
C ALA A 77 1.64 -5.10 5.92
N MET A 78 0.83 -5.38 6.95
CA MET A 78 1.20 -5.08 8.33
C MET A 78 2.45 -5.85 8.78
N PHE A 79 2.58 -7.13 8.39
CA PHE A 79 3.80 -7.90 8.68
C PHE A 79 5.01 -7.41 7.90
N ALA A 80 4.84 -6.95 6.65
CA ALA A 80 5.92 -6.40 5.86
C ALA A 80 6.50 -5.13 6.48
N MET A 81 5.67 -4.32 7.14
CA MET A 81 6.09 -3.10 7.86
C MET A 81 6.55 -3.38 9.31
N TRP A 82 6.84 -4.62 9.67
CA TRP A 82 7.20 -4.97 11.04
C TRP A 82 8.59 -4.39 11.42
N PRO A 83 8.74 -3.72 12.59
CA PRO A 83 9.95 -2.97 12.93
C PRO A 83 11.27 -3.76 12.89
N SER A 84 11.26 -5.07 13.19
CA SER A 84 12.48 -5.89 13.15
C SER A 84 13.04 -6.11 11.73
N ALA A 85 12.28 -5.78 10.68
CA ALA A 85 12.74 -5.84 9.30
C ALA A 85 13.44 -4.55 8.84
N TYR A 86 13.15 -3.41 9.48
CA TYR A 86 13.62 -2.07 9.06
C TYR A 86 15.13 -1.96 9.01
N SER A 87 15.83 -2.41 10.05
CA SER A 87 17.29 -2.25 10.16
C SER A 87 18.08 -2.94 9.05
N TYR A 88 17.51 -3.98 8.44
CA TYR A 88 18.13 -4.63 7.29
C TYR A 88 17.78 -3.92 5.98
N PHE A 89 16.51 -3.58 5.76
CA PHE A 89 16.07 -3.01 4.49
C PHE A 89 16.54 -1.57 4.28
N GLU A 90 16.59 -0.75 5.33
CA GLU A 90 17.01 0.65 5.20
C GLU A 90 18.45 0.83 4.72
N VAL A 91 19.35 -0.11 5.08
CA VAL A 91 20.77 -0.06 4.67
C VAL A 91 21.04 -0.79 3.34
N HIS A 92 20.05 -1.48 2.77
CA HIS A 92 20.17 -2.21 1.49
C HIS A 92 19.17 -1.67 0.45
N PRO A 93 19.62 -0.86 -0.53
CA PRO A 93 18.70 -0.15 -1.43
C PRO A 93 17.81 -1.09 -2.26
N TYR A 94 18.33 -2.26 -2.67
CA TYR A 94 17.53 -3.26 -3.37
C TYR A 94 16.43 -3.86 -2.50
N GLY A 95 16.73 -4.10 -1.22
CA GLY A 95 15.78 -4.61 -0.26
C GLY A 95 14.70 -3.59 0.07
N HIS A 96 15.09 -2.32 0.25
CA HIS A 96 14.17 -1.20 0.46
C HIS A 96 13.19 -1.03 -0.72
N VAL A 97 13.70 -1.07 -1.96
CA VAL A 97 12.84 -1.02 -3.15
C VAL A 97 11.91 -2.22 -3.20
N LEU A 98 12.38 -3.43 -2.85
CA LEU A 98 11.53 -4.61 -2.81
C LEU A 98 10.39 -4.46 -1.79
N GLU A 99 10.67 -3.90 -0.61
CA GLU A 99 9.65 -3.59 0.39
C GLU A 99 8.58 -2.65 -0.17
N HIS A 100 8.99 -1.53 -0.77
CA HIS A 100 8.07 -0.60 -1.44
C HIS A 100 7.19 -1.31 -2.48
N LEU A 101 7.78 -2.14 -3.34
CA LEU A 101 7.06 -2.88 -4.38
C LEU A 101 6.06 -3.87 -3.78
N VAL A 102 6.43 -4.56 -2.70
CA VAL A 102 5.54 -5.48 -1.98
C VAL A 102 4.35 -4.73 -1.39
N LEU A 103 4.57 -3.57 -0.76
CA LEU A 103 3.49 -2.75 -0.20
C LEU A 103 2.52 -2.28 -1.29
N ILE A 104 3.03 -1.81 -2.43
CA ILE A 104 2.21 -1.39 -3.58
C ILE A 104 1.38 -2.58 -4.09
N ALA A 105 2.01 -3.74 -4.27
CA ALA A 105 1.34 -4.94 -4.76
C ALA A 105 0.23 -5.41 -3.80
N LEU A 106 0.47 -5.38 -2.49
CA LEU A 106 -0.51 -5.78 -1.48
C LEU A 106 -1.68 -4.80 -1.41
N ALA A 107 -1.43 -3.49 -1.44
CA ALA A 107 -2.50 -2.48 -1.51
C ALA A 107 -3.34 -2.61 -2.79
N TYR A 108 -2.68 -2.81 -3.94
CA TYR A 108 -3.35 -3.09 -5.20
C TYR A 108 -4.22 -4.34 -5.09
N LEU A 109 -3.66 -5.47 -4.64
CA LEU A 109 -4.40 -6.74 -4.53
C LEU A 109 -5.58 -6.64 -3.58
N ALA A 110 -5.41 -6.01 -2.42
CA ALA A 110 -6.46 -5.85 -1.43
C ALA A 110 -7.67 -5.10 -2.02
N THR A 111 -7.41 -3.93 -2.61
CA THR A 111 -8.47 -3.07 -3.14
C THR A 111 -9.05 -3.58 -4.45
N ALA A 112 -8.22 -4.12 -5.35
CA ALA A 112 -8.67 -4.73 -6.60
C ALA A 112 -9.61 -5.91 -6.33
N SER A 113 -9.28 -6.73 -5.33
CA SER A 113 -10.09 -7.88 -4.93
C SER A 113 -11.37 -7.45 -4.22
N ALA A 114 -11.30 -6.49 -3.30
CA ALA A 114 -12.48 -5.94 -2.63
C ALA A 114 -13.47 -5.35 -3.65
N GLU A 115 -12.98 -4.57 -4.61
CA GLU A 115 -13.79 -3.98 -5.68
C GLU A 115 -14.36 -5.05 -6.63
N SER A 116 -13.60 -6.13 -6.86
CA SER A 116 -14.07 -7.29 -7.63
C SER A 116 -15.17 -8.07 -6.91
N TYR A 117 -15.10 -8.18 -5.58
CA TYR A 117 -16.14 -8.78 -4.75
C TYR A 117 -17.42 -7.94 -4.73
N ALA A 118 -17.34 -6.66 -4.39
CA ALA A 118 -18.48 -5.74 -4.51
C ALA A 118 -18.03 -4.31 -4.82
N ALA A 119 -18.75 -3.66 -5.73
CA ALA A 119 -18.46 -2.29 -6.16
C ALA A 119 -18.45 -1.33 -4.96
N GLY A 120 -17.38 -0.55 -4.83
CA GLY A 120 -17.19 0.39 -3.73
C GLY A 120 -16.42 -0.16 -2.52
N LEU A 121 -16.31 -1.48 -2.34
CA LEU A 121 -15.55 -2.03 -1.21
C LEU A 121 -14.04 -1.75 -1.33
N GLY A 122 -13.51 -1.57 -2.54
CA GLY A 122 -12.12 -1.18 -2.74
C GLY A 122 -11.78 0.16 -2.07
N TRP A 123 -12.73 1.11 -2.05
CA TRP A 123 -12.57 2.39 -1.34
C TRP A 123 -12.54 2.23 0.18
N ILE A 124 -13.35 1.32 0.73
CA ILE A 124 -13.39 1.05 2.18
C ILE A 124 -12.08 0.40 2.61
N VAL A 125 -11.64 -0.63 1.90
CA VAL A 125 -10.37 -1.33 2.19
C VAL A 125 -9.18 -0.40 1.99
N GLY A 126 -9.13 0.34 0.88
CA GLY A 126 -8.05 1.29 0.61
C GLY A 126 -7.99 2.43 1.63
N GLY A 127 -9.15 2.98 2.01
CA GLY A 127 -9.24 3.99 3.06
C GLY A 127 -8.77 3.49 4.41
N ALA A 128 -9.12 2.25 4.79
CA ALA A 128 -8.63 1.64 6.02
C ALA A 128 -7.12 1.42 6.01
N MET A 129 -6.56 0.90 4.91
CA MET A 129 -5.11 0.73 4.76
C MET A 129 -4.36 2.06 4.84
N LEU A 130 -4.85 3.10 4.16
CA LEU A 130 -4.27 4.44 4.22
C LEU A 130 -4.34 5.02 5.64
N PHE A 131 -5.48 4.90 6.31
CA PHE A 131 -5.64 5.34 7.69
C PHE A 131 -4.63 4.66 8.63
N MET A 132 -4.47 3.33 8.52
CA MET A 132 -3.49 2.59 9.31
C MET A 132 -2.05 3.06 9.05
N ALA A 133 -1.67 3.28 7.79
CA ALA A 133 -0.33 3.74 7.44
C ALA A 133 -0.04 5.15 7.98
N VAL A 134 -1.01 6.06 7.88
CA VAL A 134 -0.88 7.42 8.44
C VAL A 134 -0.84 7.39 9.97
N ALA A 135 -1.64 6.52 10.60
CA ALA A 135 -1.60 6.34 12.06
C ALA A 135 -0.23 5.80 12.52
N ALA A 136 0.36 4.85 11.78
CA ALA A 136 1.70 4.34 12.05
C ALA A 136 2.78 5.44 11.99
N ALA A 137 2.67 6.39 11.05
CA ALA A 137 3.56 7.55 10.98
C ALA A 137 3.53 8.46 12.23
N ARG A 138 2.48 8.34 13.05
CA ARG A 138 2.31 9.07 14.33
C ARG A 138 2.62 8.21 15.56
N GLY A 139 3.20 7.02 15.38
CA GLY A 139 3.58 6.11 16.48
C GLY A 139 2.46 5.18 16.96
N PHE A 140 1.32 5.11 16.27
CA PHE A 140 0.28 4.14 16.60
C PHE A 140 0.77 2.70 16.30
N GLY A 141 0.76 1.82 17.31
CA GLY A 141 1.25 0.44 17.18
C GLY A 141 2.73 0.24 17.54
N VAL A 142 3.43 1.31 17.93
CA VAL A 142 4.81 1.23 18.46
C VAL A 142 4.75 1.43 19.98
N ILE A 143 5.34 0.52 20.76
CA ILE A 143 5.53 0.73 22.20
C ILE A 143 6.50 1.91 22.34
N PHE A 144 6.05 3.02 22.92
CA PHE A 144 6.94 4.09 23.35
C PHE A 144 7.88 3.55 24.43
N GLY A 145 9.08 3.15 24.01
CA GLY A 145 10.19 2.75 24.86
C GLY A 145 11.47 3.43 24.36
N ASN A 146 11.64 4.68 24.80
CA ASN A 146 12.81 5.57 24.68
C ASN A 146 13.27 6.00 23.28
N GLY A 147 13.16 7.32 23.01
CA GLY A 147 13.91 7.99 21.96
C GLY A 147 13.27 9.30 21.50
N GLY A 148 13.25 10.29 22.39
CA GLY A 148 13.21 11.71 21.99
C GLY A 148 14.62 12.21 21.74
#